data_AF-A0A085ZFC1-F1
#
_entry.id   AF-A0A085ZFC1-F1
#
_cell.length_a   1.000
_cell.length_b   1.000
_cell.length_c   1.000
_cell.angle_alpha   90.00
_cell.angle_beta   90.00
_cell.angle_gamma   90.00
#
_symmetry.space_group_name_H-M   'P 1'
#
loop_
_entity.id
_entity.type
_entity.pdbx_description
1 polymer ?
#
loop_
_entity_poly.entity_id
_entity_poly.type
_entity_poly.pdbx_seq_one_letter_code
_entity_poly.pdbx_strand_id
1 'polypeptide(L)'
;MGRGLEISFVFDKKEPLQQYLELMEQYHFDGRDGLNLVMSGDDGLEGDDRLLWQIETALDMDLKVLDFWNFYEEYIDLKFLKSNLAQLRNTLRSQPDFYKKIAYGHDVEEGYLKERFAEDIHFLIARLDLNIINGSEKVMFVTL
;
A
#
# COMPACT_ATOMS: atom_id res chain seq x y z
N MET A 1 -5.69 -5.08 -19.22
CA MET A 1 -4.69 -4.36 -18.40
C MET A 1 -5.46 -3.32 -17.63
N GLY A 2 -6.04 -3.72 -16.50
CA GLY A 2 -6.56 -2.76 -15.53
C GLY A 2 -5.37 -1.98 -15.01
N ARG A 3 -5.33 -0.68 -15.29
CA ARG A 3 -4.39 0.22 -14.63
C ARG A 3 -5.14 0.69 -13.40
N GLY A 4 -4.76 0.22 -12.21
CA GLY A 4 -5.31 0.76 -10.97
C GLY A 4 -5.16 2.29 -10.97
N LEU A 5 -6.02 2.98 -10.22
CA LEU A 5 -5.98 4.44 -10.11
C LEU A 5 -4.60 4.89 -9.63
N GLU A 6 -4.05 5.96 -10.22
CA GLU A 6 -2.80 6.52 -9.74
C GLU A 6 -3.03 7.23 -8.40
N ILE A 7 -2.64 6.56 -7.31
CA ILE A 7 -2.84 7.06 -5.95
C ILE A 7 -1.59 7.80 -5.47
N SER A 8 -1.81 9.02 -5.00
CA SER A 8 -0.79 9.84 -4.36
C SER A 8 -1.01 10.02 -2.86
N PHE A 9 0.09 10.06 -2.12
CA PHE A 9 0.12 10.30 -0.68
C PHE A 9 0.48 11.77 -0.44
N VAL A 10 -0.46 12.53 0.11
CA VAL A 10 -0.30 13.96 0.42
C VAL A 10 -0.21 14.14 1.92
N PHE A 11 0.96 14.57 2.39
CA PHE A 11 1.21 14.82 3.81
C PHE A 11 0.76 16.23 4.21
N ASP A 12 0.43 16.42 5.49
CA ASP A 12 0.07 17.74 6.05
C ASP A 12 1.24 18.72 6.13
N LYS A 13 2.47 18.23 5.97
CA LYS A 13 3.68 19.01 5.75
C LYS A 13 4.31 18.64 4.41
N LYS A 14 5.08 19.57 3.86
CA LYS A 14 5.83 19.33 2.62
C LYS A 14 6.83 18.19 2.82
N GLU A 15 6.70 17.15 2.01
CA GLU A 15 7.60 16.00 2.02
C GLU A 15 9.05 16.45 1.76
N PRO A 16 10.03 15.92 2.53
CA PRO A 16 11.44 16.23 2.32
C PRO A 16 11.94 15.57 1.02
N LEU A 17 11.81 16.30 -0.09
CA LEU A 17 11.95 15.80 -1.46
C LEU A 17 13.27 15.04 -1.70
N GLN A 18 14.41 15.57 -1.26
CA GLN A 18 15.71 14.95 -1.51
C GLN A 18 15.79 13.55 -0.86
N GLN A 19 15.39 13.45 0.40
CA GLN A 19 15.38 12.21 1.16
C GLN A 19 14.33 11.23 0.62
N TYR A 20 13.21 11.74 0.13
CA TYR A 20 12.21 10.91 -0.54
C TYR A 20 12.77 10.28 -1.82
N LEU A 21 13.47 11.06 -2.67
CA LEU A 21 14.09 10.54 -3.89
C LEU A 21 15.15 9.47 -3.59
N GLU A 22 16.00 9.71 -2.58
CA GLU A 22 16.98 8.72 -2.10
C GLU A 22 16.30 7.44 -1.62
N LEU A 23 15.17 7.57 -0.92
CA LEU A 23 14.38 6.44 -0.45
C LEU A 23 13.77 5.65 -1.60
N MET A 24 13.23 6.31 -2.62
CA MET A 24 12.69 5.63 -3.81
C MET A 24 13.78 4.82 -4.51
N GLU A 25 14.97 5.38 -4.67
CA GLU A 25 16.10 4.69 -5.30
C GLU A 25 16.51 3.45 -4.49
N GLN A 26 16.61 3.58 -3.16
CA GLN A 26 16.97 2.48 -2.26
C GLN A 26 16.02 1.28 -2.36
N TYR A 27 14.71 1.54 -2.49
CA TYR A 27 13.69 0.49 -2.56
C TYR A 27 13.34 0.08 -4.00
N HIS A 28 13.98 0.70 -5.01
CA HIS A 28 13.60 0.57 -6.41
C HIS A 28 12.08 0.76 -6.59
N PHE A 29 11.56 1.83 -5.98
CA PHE A 29 10.15 2.19 -6.07
C PHE A 29 9.92 3.00 -7.35
N ASP A 30 9.09 2.49 -8.26
CA ASP A 30 8.85 3.04 -9.59
C ASP A 30 7.43 3.64 -9.73
N GLY A 31 6.74 3.90 -8.61
CA GLY A 31 5.34 4.33 -8.59
C GLY A 31 4.33 3.17 -8.51
N ARG A 32 4.80 1.93 -8.71
CA ARG A 32 4.13 0.63 -8.59
C ARG A 32 2.61 0.64 -8.72
N ASP A 33 2.18 0.50 -9.97
CA ASP A 33 0.82 0.16 -10.40
C ASP A 33 0.20 -1.01 -9.62
N GLY A 34 1.00 -1.96 -9.13
CA GLY A 34 0.53 -3.08 -8.32
C GLY A 34 0.02 -2.67 -6.94
N LEU A 35 0.70 -1.73 -6.26
CA LEU A 35 0.22 -1.18 -4.99
C LEU A 35 -1.06 -0.37 -5.21
N ASN A 36 -1.08 0.43 -6.29
CA ASN A 36 -2.25 1.18 -6.71
C ASN A 36 -3.46 0.25 -6.95
N LEU A 37 -3.24 -0.88 -7.62
CA LEU A 37 -4.25 -1.90 -7.85
C LEU A 37 -4.72 -2.57 -6.56
N VAL A 38 -3.82 -2.86 -5.61
CA VAL A 38 -4.21 -3.32 -4.26
C VAL A 38 -5.12 -2.30 -3.58
N MET A 39 -4.75 -1.02 -3.61
CA MET A 39 -5.46 0.02 -2.85
C MET A 39 -6.80 0.44 -3.50
N SER A 40 -6.85 0.56 -4.82
CA SER A 40 -8.04 1.01 -5.57
C SER A 40 -8.93 -0.12 -6.10
N GLY A 41 -8.37 -1.32 -6.31
CA GLY A 41 -9.02 -2.38 -7.10
C GLY A 41 -8.94 -2.12 -8.61
N ASP A 42 -9.47 -3.05 -9.40
CA ASP A 42 -9.68 -2.83 -10.84
C ASP A 42 -11.05 -2.16 -11.06
N ASP A 43 -11.13 -1.27 -12.04
CA ASP A 43 -12.34 -0.53 -12.42
C ASP A 43 -13.39 -1.52 -12.98
N GLY A 44 -14.10 -2.22 -12.10
CA GLY A 44 -15.16 -3.16 -12.48
C GLY A 44 -15.39 -4.35 -11.54
N LEU A 45 -14.52 -4.58 -10.55
CA LEU A 45 -14.72 -5.63 -9.55
C LEU A 45 -15.19 -5.03 -8.22
N GLU A 46 -16.49 -5.19 -7.94
CA GLU A 46 -17.09 -4.79 -6.67
C GLU A 46 -17.12 -5.96 -5.67
N GLY A 47 -16.95 -5.65 -4.39
CA GLY A 47 -17.16 -6.60 -3.30
C GLY A 47 -16.06 -7.66 -3.17
N ASP A 48 -16.49 -8.91 -3.08
CA ASP A 48 -15.71 -10.08 -2.69
C ASP A 48 -14.53 -10.40 -3.63
N ASP A 49 -14.56 -9.84 -4.83
CA ASP A 49 -13.53 -10.03 -5.84
C ASP A 49 -12.39 -9.01 -5.72
N ARG A 50 -12.46 -7.98 -4.86
CA ARG A 50 -11.35 -7.01 -4.71
C ARG A 50 -10.10 -7.68 -4.15
N LEU A 51 -8.96 -7.42 -4.77
CA LEU A 51 -7.67 -7.97 -4.34
C LEU A 51 -7.38 -7.70 -2.86
N LEU A 52 -7.59 -6.46 -2.38
CA LEU A 52 -7.34 -6.11 -0.98
C LEU A 52 -8.09 -7.04 -0.01
N TRP A 53 -9.35 -7.36 -0.30
CA TRP A 53 -10.17 -8.22 0.55
C TRP A 53 -9.72 -9.68 0.52
N GLN A 54 -9.23 -10.15 -0.62
CA GLN A 54 -8.59 -11.47 -0.71
C GLN A 54 -7.28 -11.52 0.08
N ILE A 55 -6.49 -10.44 0.07
CA ILE A 55 -5.28 -10.33 0.91
C ILE A 55 -5.66 -10.34 2.40
N GLU A 56 -6.68 -9.57 2.80
CA GLU A 56 -7.21 -9.56 4.18
C GLU A 56 -7.61 -10.97 4.63
N THR A 57 -8.36 -11.68 3.79
CA THR A 57 -8.81 -13.07 4.05
C THR A 57 -7.63 -14.05 4.09
N ALA A 58 -6.66 -13.91 3.18
CA ALA A 58 -5.50 -14.79 3.11
C ALA A 58 -4.54 -14.63 4.31
N LEU A 59 -4.45 -13.42 4.85
CA LEU A 59 -3.59 -13.05 5.96
C LEU A 59 -4.28 -13.08 7.33
N ASP A 60 -5.62 -13.15 7.37
CA ASP A 60 -6.46 -13.01 8.57
C ASP A 60 -6.17 -11.67 9.29
N MET A 61 -6.22 -10.57 8.53
CA MET A 61 -5.88 -9.23 9.00
C MET A 61 -6.76 -8.17 8.35
N ASP A 62 -7.18 -7.17 9.11
CA ASP A 62 -7.87 -5.97 8.59
C ASP A 62 -6.86 -5.03 7.92
N LEU A 63 -7.06 -4.76 6.63
CA LEU A 63 -6.23 -3.89 5.79
C LEU A 63 -7.04 -2.71 5.24
N LYS A 64 -8.17 -2.36 5.84
CA LYS A 64 -8.97 -1.19 5.47
C LYS A 64 -8.16 0.10 5.37
N VAL A 65 -7.08 0.22 6.16
CA VAL A 65 -6.18 1.39 6.13
C VAL A 65 -5.50 1.62 4.77
N LEU A 66 -5.41 0.57 3.94
CA LEU A 66 -4.90 0.63 2.57
C LEU A 66 -6.03 0.78 1.54
N ASP A 67 -7.30 0.67 1.94
CA ASP A 67 -8.42 0.84 1.03
C ASP A 67 -8.57 2.33 0.69
N PHE A 68 -8.24 2.67 -0.56
CA PHE A 68 -8.32 4.02 -1.07
C PHE A 68 -9.72 4.61 -0.91
N TRP A 69 -10.76 3.81 -1.19
CA TRP A 69 -12.14 4.29 -1.18
C TRP A 69 -12.68 4.58 0.22
N ASN A 70 -12.13 3.91 1.25
CA ASN A 70 -12.52 4.17 2.64
C ASN A 70 -11.94 5.48 3.19
N PHE A 71 -10.86 6.00 2.58
CA PHE A 71 -10.13 7.16 3.07
C PHE A 71 -9.91 8.24 2.00
N TYR A 72 -10.69 8.21 0.92
CA TYR A 72 -10.56 9.16 -0.17
C TYR A 72 -10.81 10.59 0.33
N GLU A 73 -9.81 11.47 0.12
CA GLU A 73 -9.81 12.85 0.62
C GLU A 73 -9.96 12.99 2.15
N GLU A 74 -9.71 11.91 2.91
CA GLU A 74 -9.70 11.92 4.37
C GLU A 74 -8.27 11.89 4.92
N TYR A 75 -8.03 12.65 5.98
CA TYR A 75 -6.74 12.62 6.67
C TYR A 75 -6.65 11.43 7.63
N ILE A 76 -5.62 10.62 7.43
CA ILE A 76 -5.23 9.49 8.29
C ILE A 76 -4.06 9.92 9.18
N ASP A 77 -4.11 9.56 10.47
CA ASP A 77 -2.98 9.74 11.38
C ASP A 77 -1.79 8.86 10.97
N LEU A 78 -0.59 9.45 10.87
CA LEU A 78 0.60 8.74 10.41
C LEU A 78 1.03 7.62 11.33
N LYS A 79 0.87 7.77 12.65
CA LYS A 79 1.24 6.72 13.61
C LYS A 79 0.28 5.56 13.51
N PHE A 80 -1.02 5.83 13.31
CA PHE A 80 -2.03 4.81 13.06
C PHE A 80 -1.73 4.04 11.77
N LEU A 81 -1.53 4.72 10.64
CA LEU A 81 -1.18 4.07 9.38
C LEU A 81 0.10 3.24 9.51
N LYS A 82 1.16 3.81 10.10
CA LYS A 82 2.44 3.13 10.31
C LYS A 82 2.30 1.87 11.17
N SER A 83 1.50 1.91 12.24
CA SER A 83 1.26 0.75 13.09
C SER A 83 0.60 -0.40 12.32
N ASN A 84 -0.40 -0.11 11.50
CA ASN A 84 -1.06 -1.11 10.66
C ASN A 84 -0.10 -1.70 9.61
N LEU A 85 0.69 -0.86 8.92
CA LEU A 85 1.71 -1.36 7.97
C LEU A 85 2.78 -2.20 8.67
N ALA A 86 3.18 -1.85 9.89
CA ALA A 86 4.14 -2.62 10.67
C ALA A 86 3.58 -4.00 11.06
N GLN A 87 2.29 -4.08 11.39
CA GLN A 87 1.60 -5.36 11.61
C GLN A 87 1.56 -6.18 10.32
N LEU A 88 1.15 -5.58 9.20
CA LEU A 88 1.12 -6.25 7.89
C LEU A 88 2.49 -6.81 7.52
N ARG A 89 3.55 -6.02 7.66
CA ARG A 89 4.94 -6.47 7.45
C ARG A 89 5.28 -7.71 8.28
N ASN A 90 4.89 -7.73 9.55
CA ASN A 90 5.17 -8.89 10.42
C ASN A 90 4.35 -10.11 9.98
N THR A 91 3.09 -9.93 9.60
CA THR A 91 2.23 -10.99 9.09
C THR A 91 2.78 -11.58 7.80
N LEU A 92 3.20 -10.75 6.83
CA LEU A 92 3.83 -11.18 5.58
C LEU A 92 5.08 -12.02 5.82
N ARG A 93 5.90 -11.67 6.83
CA ARG A 93 7.08 -12.47 7.22
C ARG A 93 6.71 -13.83 7.80
N SER A 94 5.60 -13.92 8.53
CA SER A 94 5.11 -15.18 9.09
C SER A 94 4.36 -16.06 8.10
N GLN A 95 3.81 -15.45 7.04
CA GLN A 95 3.01 -16.11 6.00
C GLN A 95 3.52 -15.74 4.59
N PRO A 96 4.78 -16.09 4.23
CA PRO A 96 5.39 -15.67 2.96
C PRO A 96 4.66 -16.22 1.73
N ASP A 97 3.91 -17.32 1.88
CA ASP A 97 3.16 -18.00 0.83
C ASP A 97 1.68 -17.59 0.76
N PHE A 98 1.26 -16.50 1.43
CA PHE A 98 -0.15 -16.06 1.48
C PHE A 98 -0.77 -15.88 0.09
N TYR A 99 0.03 -15.43 -0.88
CA TYR A 99 -0.41 -15.16 -2.25
C TYR A 99 -0.96 -16.41 -2.95
N LYS A 100 -0.56 -17.62 -2.52
CA LYS A 100 -1.11 -18.90 -3.04
C LYS A 100 -2.57 -19.14 -2.66
N LYS A 101 -3.09 -18.40 -1.67
CA LYS A 101 -4.48 -18.49 -1.21
C LYS A 101 -5.42 -17.52 -1.96
N ILE A 102 -4.86 -16.62 -2.77
CA ILE A 102 -5.60 -15.59 -3.49
C ILE A 102 -6.08 -16.17 -4.83
N ALA A 103 -7.36 -15.96 -5.15
CA ALA A 103 -8.03 -16.51 -6.35
C ALA A 103 -8.19 -15.47 -7.48
N TYR A 104 -7.76 -14.22 -7.24
CA TYR A 104 -7.80 -13.12 -8.21
C TYR A 104 -6.98 -13.43 -9.47
N GLY A 105 -7.46 -12.94 -10.62
CA GLY A 105 -7.02 -13.25 -11.98
C GLY A 105 -5.53 -13.56 -12.18
N HIS A 106 -5.27 -14.84 -12.43
CA HIS A 106 -3.99 -15.45 -12.83
C HIS A 106 -3.23 -14.65 -13.91
N ASP A 107 -2.28 -13.80 -13.51
CA ASP A 107 -0.94 -13.61 -14.14
C ASP A 107 -0.32 -12.27 -13.71
N VAL A 108 -1.14 -11.23 -13.52
CA VAL A 108 -0.63 -9.86 -13.35
C VAL A 108 -0.22 -9.58 -11.89
N GLU A 109 -0.86 -10.24 -10.92
CA GLU A 109 -0.67 -9.97 -9.50
C GLU A 109 0.11 -11.06 -8.76
N GLU A 110 0.18 -12.28 -9.29
CA GLU A 110 0.95 -13.37 -8.65
C GLU A 110 2.44 -13.01 -8.58
N GLY A 111 2.97 -12.36 -9.62
CA GLY A 111 4.32 -11.80 -9.61
C GLY A 111 4.47 -10.65 -8.61
N TYR A 112 3.54 -9.69 -8.61
CA TYR A 112 3.61 -8.53 -7.71
C TYR A 112 3.51 -8.91 -6.22
N LEU A 113 2.49 -9.69 -5.84
CA LEU A 113 2.25 -10.08 -4.45
C LEU A 113 3.38 -10.93 -3.88
N LYS A 114 4.00 -11.76 -4.72
CA LYS A 114 5.13 -12.61 -4.36
C LYS A 114 6.45 -11.84 -4.30
N GLU A 115 6.70 -10.94 -5.26
CA GLU A 115 8.03 -10.36 -5.47
C GLU A 115 8.18 -8.95 -4.91
N ARG A 116 7.09 -8.17 -4.86
CA ARG A 116 7.15 -6.71 -4.68
C ARG A 116 6.30 -6.17 -3.55
N PHE A 117 5.16 -6.78 -3.25
CA PHE A 117 4.23 -6.25 -2.24
C PHE A 117 4.88 -6.06 -0.87
N ALA A 118 5.66 -7.04 -0.39
CA ALA A 118 6.37 -6.89 0.89
C ALA A 118 7.38 -5.73 0.86
N GLU A 119 8.13 -5.55 -0.24
CA GLU A 119 9.06 -4.44 -0.41
C GLU A 119 8.33 -3.08 -0.38
N ASP A 120 7.11 -3.02 -0.92
CA ASP A 120 6.29 -1.80 -0.89
C ASP A 120 5.83 -1.46 0.50
N ILE A 121 5.40 -2.46 1.28
CA ILE A 121 5.06 -2.23 2.68
C ILE A 121 6.30 -1.72 3.44
N HIS A 122 7.49 -2.23 3.15
CA HIS A 122 8.73 -1.72 3.73
C HIS A 122 9.02 -0.26 3.32
N PHE A 123 8.89 0.05 2.02
CA PHE A 123 9.07 1.40 1.49
C PHE A 123 8.08 2.38 2.12
N LEU A 124 6.79 2.04 2.16
CA LEU A 124 5.75 2.89 2.76
C LEU A 124 6.08 3.18 4.22
N ILE A 125 6.42 2.18 5.03
CA ILE A 125 6.81 2.39 6.44
C ILE A 125 7.98 3.37 6.53
N ALA A 126 9.02 3.20 5.72
CA ALA A 126 10.18 4.09 5.73
C ALA A 126 9.83 5.51 5.28
N ARG A 127 8.92 5.67 4.31
CA ARG A 127 8.42 6.97 3.86
C ARG A 127 7.60 7.66 4.96
N LEU A 128 6.77 6.92 5.70
CA LEU A 128 6.04 7.46 6.85
C LEU A 128 7.01 7.89 7.95
N ASP A 129 8.05 7.11 8.22
CA ASP A 129 9.10 7.46 9.19
C ASP A 129 9.82 8.76 8.80
N LEU A 130 10.21 8.89 7.54
CA LEU A 130 10.81 10.11 7.01
C LEU A 130 9.90 11.33 7.24
N ASN A 131 8.60 11.20 6.94
CA ASN A 131 7.65 12.30 7.08
C ASN A 131 7.32 12.61 8.54
N ILE A 132 7.26 11.61 9.43
CA ILE A 132 7.13 11.82 10.88
C ILE A 132 8.33 12.60 11.42
N ILE A 133 9.56 12.26 11.00
CA ILE A 133 10.78 12.98 11.40
C ILE A 133 10.74 14.44 10.91
N ASN A 134 10.18 14.67 9.72
CA ASN A 134 9.97 16.00 9.15
C ASN A 134 8.81 16.79 9.80
N GLY A 135 8.12 16.20 10.77
CA GLY A 135 7.05 16.86 11.53
C GLY A 135 5.66 16.76 10.89
N SER A 136 5.46 15.88 9.91
CA SER A 136 4.12 15.51 9.45
C SER A 136 3.41 14.69 10.54
N GLU A 137 2.10 14.90 10.67
CA GLU A 137 1.24 14.13 11.57
C GLU A 137 0.18 13.33 10.81
N LYS A 138 -0.16 13.75 9.58
CA LYS A 138 -1.26 13.18 8.81
C LYS A 138 -0.89 12.97 7.34
N VAL A 139 -1.57 12.03 6.72
CA VAL A 139 -1.50 11.76 5.28
C VAL A 139 -2.90 11.58 4.72
N MET A 140 -3.10 11.99 3.47
CA MET A 140 -4.32 11.83 2.72
C MET A 140 -4.01 11.10 1.42
N PHE A 141 -4.93 10.26 0.96
CA PHE A 141 -4.85 9.63 -0.36
C PHE A 141 -5.66 10.43 -1.37
N VAL A 142 -5.06 10.73 -2.52
CA VAL A 142 -5.71 11.45 -3.63
C VAL A 142 -5.43 10.73 -4.95
N THR A 143 -6.28 10.94 -5.94
CA THR A 143 -5.98 10.60 -7.34
C THR A 143 -5.18 11.73 -7.98
N LEU A 144 -4.19 11.40 -8.83
CA LEU A 144 -3.50 12.39 -9.69
C LEU A 144 -4.27 12.71 -10.97
#